data_AF-A0A9D0J3Y6-F1
#
_entry.id   AF-A0A9D0J3Y6-F1
#
_cell.length_a   1.000
_cell.length_b   1.000
_cell.length_c   1.000
_cell.angle_alpha   90.00
_cell.angle_beta   90.00
_cell.angle_gamma   90.00
#
_symmetry.space_group_name_H-M   'P 1'
#
loop_
_entity.id
_entity.type
_entity.pdbx_description
1 polymer ?
#
loop_
_entity_poly.entity_id
_entity_poly.type
_entity_poly.pdbx_seq_one_letter_code
_entity_poly.pdbx_strand_id
1 'polypeptide(L)'
;FLYRTDTPLDMEEIFVPKYSWMVLNRLKETHLREIANVSVVGVTRKDGKFVAMPKGSDLVTSESKLLVVGTEKGIKITKELVRERKKPQELRYV
;
A
#
# COMPACT_ATOMS: atom_id res chain seq x y z
N PHE A 1 14.29 -19.87 -1.36
CA PHE A 1 15.71 -19.57 -1.69
C PHE A 1 15.85 -18.23 -2.44
N LEU A 2 15.12 -17.17 -2.03
CA LEU A 2 15.11 -15.88 -2.75
C LEU A 2 14.80 -14.67 -1.85
N TYR A 3 15.18 -14.74 -0.57
CA TYR A 3 15.28 -13.54 0.28
C TYR A 3 16.76 -13.40 0.64
N ARG A 4 17.56 -12.86 -0.29
CA ARG A 4 18.89 -12.37 0.05
C ARG A 4 18.68 -11.08 0.83
N THR A 5 18.91 -11.18 2.12
CA THR A 5 18.99 -10.09 3.11
C THR A 5 20.20 -9.20 2.83
N ASP A 6 20.21 -8.53 1.68
CA ASP A 6 21.27 -7.56 1.30
C ASP A 6 20.74 -6.40 0.44
N THR A 7 19.41 -6.29 0.28
CA THR A 7 18.79 -5.10 -0.32
C THR A 7 18.20 -4.21 0.78
N PRO A 8 18.43 -2.89 0.76
CA PRO A 8 17.82 -1.94 1.70
C PRO A 8 16.30 -1.80 1.53
N LEU A 9 15.70 -2.64 0.68
CA LEU A 9 14.30 -2.67 0.32
C LEU A 9 13.75 -4.05 0.70
N ASP A 10 12.71 -4.03 1.51
CA ASP A 10 11.94 -5.18 1.93
C ASP A 10 10.61 -5.21 1.16
N MET A 11 9.95 -6.36 1.15
CA MET A 11 8.68 -6.60 0.49
C MET A 11 7.70 -7.25 1.46
N GLU A 12 6.55 -6.61 1.67
CA GLU A 12 5.54 -7.14 2.56
C GLU A 12 4.12 -7.01 2.01
N GLU A 13 3.27 -7.96 2.42
CA GLU A 13 1.82 -7.89 2.20
C GLU A 13 1.14 -7.10 3.33
N ILE A 14 0.40 -6.05 2.95
CA ILE A 14 -0.39 -5.24 3.87
C ILE A 14 -1.87 -5.46 3.59
N PHE A 15 -2.61 -5.95 4.58
CA PHE A 15 -4.06 -6.10 4.49
C PHE A 15 -4.77 -4.76 4.65
N VAL A 16 -5.69 -4.46 3.73
CA VAL A 16 -6.51 -3.25 3.75
C VAL A 16 -7.85 -3.54 4.43
N PRO A 17 -8.07 -3.05 5.68
CA PRO A 17 -9.33 -3.25 6.36
C PRO A 17 -10.48 -2.50 5.69
N LYS A 18 -11.72 -2.99 5.85
CA LYS A 18 -12.94 -2.36 5.27
C LYS A 18 -13.12 -0.89 5.66
N TYR A 19 -12.68 -0.53 6.86
CA TYR A 19 -12.80 0.82 7.40
C TYR A 19 -11.62 1.72 7.02
N SER A 20 -10.63 1.20 6.27
CA SER A 20 -9.48 1.99 5.86
C SER A 20 -9.94 3.16 5.00
N TRP A 21 -9.37 4.34 5.23
CA TRP A 21 -9.60 5.49 4.36
C TRP A 21 -9.17 5.22 2.91
N MET A 22 -8.30 4.24 2.65
CA MET A 22 -7.84 3.92 1.30
C MET A 22 -8.89 3.18 0.45
N VAL A 23 -9.93 2.61 1.08
CA VAL A 23 -10.97 1.88 0.36
C VAL A 23 -11.72 2.82 -0.60
N LEU A 24 -11.98 2.35 -1.83
CA LEU A 24 -12.59 3.11 -2.93
C LEU A 24 -11.78 4.31 -3.45
N ASN A 25 -10.59 4.57 -2.91
CA ASN A 25 -9.66 5.53 -3.48
C ASN A 25 -8.77 4.89 -4.55
N ARG A 26 -8.28 5.71 -5.48
CA ARG A 26 -7.29 5.25 -6.47
C ARG A 26 -5.91 5.20 -5.83
N LEU A 27 -5.07 4.25 -6.26
CA LEU A 27 -3.70 4.12 -5.75
C LEU A 27 -2.87 5.41 -5.92
N LYS A 28 -3.14 6.23 -6.93
CA LYS A 28 -2.46 7.53 -7.08
C LYS A 28 -2.87 8.55 -6.00
N GLU A 29 -4.10 8.48 -5.50
CA GLU A 29 -4.68 9.44 -4.55
C GLU A 29 -4.28 9.16 -3.10
N THR A 30 -3.64 8.00 -2.87
CA THR A 30 -3.12 7.62 -1.57
C THR A 30 -1.72 8.18 -1.32
N HIS A 31 -1.03 8.67 -2.36
CA HIS A 31 0.30 9.30 -2.29
C HIS A 31 1.33 8.49 -1.49
N LEU A 32 1.19 7.16 -1.44
CA LEU A 32 2.07 6.29 -0.63
C LEU A 32 3.54 6.43 -1.01
N ARG A 33 3.82 6.66 -2.29
CA ARG A 33 5.18 6.87 -2.79
C ARG A 33 5.80 8.17 -2.27
N GLU A 34 5.01 9.22 -2.14
CA GLU A 34 5.48 10.53 -1.68
C GLU A 34 5.65 10.55 -0.15
N ILE A 35 4.74 9.91 0.58
CA ILE A 35 4.75 9.92 2.05
C ILE A 35 5.74 8.91 2.62
N ALA A 36 5.64 7.66 2.18
CA ALA A 36 6.33 6.54 2.81
C ALA A 36 7.52 6.03 1.98
N ASN A 37 7.77 6.63 0.80
CA ASN A 37 8.80 6.20 -0.15
C ASN A 37 8.67 4.70 -0.50
N VAL A 38 7.43 4.22 -0.61
CA VAL A 38 7.12 2.83 -0.96
C VAL A 38 6.48 2.74 -2.35
N SER A 39 6.61 1.57 -2.97
CA SER A 39 5.96 1.25 -4.24
C SER A 39 5.04 0.05 -4.09
N VAL A 40 3.80 0.18 -4.57
CA VAL A 40 2.85 -0.94 -4.62
C VAL A 40 3.15 -1.74 -5.89
N VAL A 41 3.63 -2.96 -5.73
CA VAL A 41 4.01 -3.86 -6.83
C VAL A 41 2.92 -4.87 -7.17
N GLY A 42 1.94 -5.03 -6.29
CA GLY A 42 0.82 -5.94 -6.52
C GLY A 42 -0.38 -5.65 -5.64
N VAL A 43 -1.56 -6.05 -6.10
CA VAL A 43 -2.80 -6.03 -5.32
C VAL A 43 -3.48 -7.37 -5.45
N THR A 44 -3.66 -8.06 -4.32
CA THR A 44 -4.52 -9.24 -4.23
C THR A 44 -5.91 -8.78 -3.80
N ARG A 45 -6.88 -8.93 -4.69
CA ARG A 45 -8.28 -8.59 -4.39
C ARG A 45 -8.91 -9.62 -3.45
N LYS A 46 -10.07 -9.28 -2.89
CA LYS A 46 -10.86 -10.19 -2.03
C LYS A 46 -11.23 -11.51 -2.72
N ASP A 47 -11.41 -11.49 -4.04
CA ASP A 47 -11.69 -12.67 -4.84
C ASP A 47 -10.46 -13.58 -5.08
N GLY A 48 -9.31 -13.23 -4.48
CA GLY A 48 -8.06 -13.97 -4.64
C GLY A 48 -7.31 -13.65 -5.94
N LYS A 49 -7.83 -12.76 -6.79
CA LYS A 49 -7.12 -12.37 -8.01
C LYS A 49 -5.97 -11.44 -7.69
N PHE A 50 -4.78 -11.85 -8.10
CA PHE A 50 -3.58 -11.03 -8.02
C PHE A 50 -3.44 -10.17 -9.27
N VAL A 51 -3.30 -8.86 -9.08
CA VAL A 51 -2.95 -7.90 -10.12
C VAL A 51 -1.52 -7.46 -9.88
N ALA A 52 -0.62 -7.87 -10.75
CA ALA A 52 0.77 -7.42 -10.75
C ALA A 52 0.86 -6.00 -11.31
N MET A 53 1.76 -5.18 -10.75
CA MET A 53 2.08 -3.81 -11.20
C MET A 53 0.81 -2.98 -11.46
N PRO A 54 0.02 -2.72 -10.41
CA PRO A 54 -1.20 -1.95 -10.54
C PRO A 54 -0.91 -0.54 -11.04
N LYS A 55 -1.82 0.01 -11.85
CA LYS A 55 -1.74 1.40 -12.31
C LYS A 55 -2.23 2.33 -11.21
N GLY A 56 -1.74 3.58 -11.22
CA GLY A 56 -2.24 4.60 -10.29
C GLY A 56 -3.74 4.88 -10.40
N SER A 57 -4.39 4.51 -11.51
CA SER A 57 -5.84 4.58 -11.70
C SER A 57 -6.62 3.48 -11.00
N ASP A 58 -5.96 2.40 -10.57
CA ASP A 58 -6.61 1.24 -9.99
C ASP A 58 -7.17 1.55 -8.61
N LEU A 59 -8.38 1.03 -8.37
CA LEU A 59 -9.11 1.22 -7.12
C LEU A 59 -8.64 0.22 -6.08
N VAL A 60 -8.43 0.71 -4.87
CA VAL A 60 -8.17 -0.14 -3.71
C VAL A 60 -9.52 -0.67 -3.21
N THR A 61 -9.72 -1.98 -3.31
CA THR A 61 -10.92 -2.65 -2.81
C THR A 61 -10.79 -2.98 -1.33
N SER A 62 -11.91 -2.99 -0.60
CA SER A 62 -11.95 -3.48 0.78
C SER A 62 -11.48 -4.93 0.88
N GLU A 63 -10.79 -5.28 1.98
CA GLU A 63 -10.27 -6.63 2.24
C GLU A 63 -9.28 -7.12 1.16
N SER A 64 -8.65 -6.19 0.43
CA SER A 64 -7.52 -6.52 -0.45
C SER A 64 -6.22 -6.60 0.35
N LYS A 65 -5.22 -7.26 -0.23
CA LYS A 65 -3.83 -7.21 0.21
C LYS A 65 -3.02 -6.41 -0.78
N LEU A 66 -2.28 -5.42 -0.31
CA LEU A 66 -1.33 -4.66 -1.10
C LEU A 66 0.05 -5.27 -0.89
N LEU A 67 0.71 -5.64 -1.98
CA LEU A 67 2.10 -6.05 -1.97
C LEU A 67 2.96 -4.79 -2.16
N VAL A 68 3.71 -4.43 -1.14
CA VAL A 68 4.44 -3.15 -1.06
C VAL A 68 5.93 -3.45 -0.94
N VAL A 69 6.74 -2.72 -1.71
CA VAL A 69 8.20 -2.75 -1.66
C VAL A 69 8.70 -1.39 -1.19
N GLY A 70 9.62 -1.37 -0.23
CA GLY A 70 10.18 -0.14 0.30
C GLY A 70 11.16 -0.39 1.43
N THR A 71 11.62 0.67 2.08
CA THR A 71 12.40 0.51 3.32
C THR A 71 11.50 0.00 4.45
N GLU A 72 12.08 -0.66 5.44
CA GLU A 72 11.34 -1.14 6.63
C GLU A 72 10.51 0.00 7.28
N LYS A 73 11.10 1.20 7.39
CA LYS A 73 10.43 2.40 7.91
C LYS A 73 9.23 2.80 7.04
N GLY A 74 9.38 2.81 5.72
CA GLY A 74 8.31 3.15 4.79
C GLY A 74 7.15 2.15 4.85
N ILE A 75 7.48 0.87 4.94
CA ILE A 75 6.48 -0.20 5.06
C ILE A 75 5.72 -0.07 6.38
N LYS A 76 6.41 0.24 7.50
CA LYS A 76 5.78 0.47 8.80
C LYS A 76 4.80 1.65 8.76
N ILE A 77 5.21 2.79 8.19
CA ILE A 77 4.34 3.96 7.99
C ILE A 77 3.13 3.56 7.14
N THR A 78 3.34 2.81 6.06
CA THR A 78 2.25 2.35 5.18
C THR A 78 1.25 1.46 5.94
N LYS A 79 1.72 0.56 6.81
CA LYS A 79 0.84 -0.27 7.66
C LYS A 79 -0.01 0.58 8.61
N GLU A 80 0.58 1.62 9.19
CA GLU A 80 -0.13 2.55 10.07
C GLU A 80 -1.18 3.34 9.28
N LEU A 81 -0.79 3.93 8.13
CA LEU A 81 -1.70 4.65 7.23
C LEU A 81 -2.88 3.80 6.76
N VAL A 82 -2.63 2.57 6.32
CA VAL A 82 -3.69 1.65 5.84
C VAL A 82 -4.71 1.34 6.95
N ARG A 83 -4.31 1.37 8.22
CA ARG A 83 -5.20 1.08 9.36
C ARG A 83 -5.99 2.31 9.83
N GLU A 84 -5.69 3.50 9.33
CA GLU A 84 -6.45 4.69 9.70
C GLU A 84 -7.84 4.71 9.06
N ARG A 85 -8.83 5.26 9.77
CA ARG A 85 -10.20 5.43 9.26
C ARG A 85 -10.41 6.73 8.49
N LYS A 86 -9.64 7.76 8.81
CA LYS A 86 -9.71 9.07 8.18
C LYS A 86 -8.41 9.29 7.43
N LYS A 87 -8.49 9.90 6.25
CA LYS A 87 -7.31 10.33 5.50
C LYS A 87 -6.48 11.26 6.41
N PRO A 88 -5.21 10.94 6.70
CA PRO A 88 -4.40 11.77 7.60
C PRO A 88 -4.34 13.21 7.07
N GLN A 89 -4.48 14.19 7.96
CA GLN A 89 -4.56 15.62 7.57
C GLN A 89 -3.27 16.14 6.93
N GLU A 90 -2.15 15.45 7.12
CA GLU A 90 -0.86 15.74 6.49
C GLU A 90 -0.89 15.57 4.96
N LEU A 91 -1.90 14.86 4.41
CA LEU A 91 -2.13 14.75 2.97
C LEU A 91 -2.80 15.98 2.33
N ARG A 92 -3.16 17.01 3.10
CA ARG A 92 -3.81 18.23 2.56
C ARG A 92 -2.84 19.27 1.99
N TYR A 93 -1.53 19.11 2.17
CA TYR A 93 -0.53 20.14 1.91
C TYR A 93 0.48 19.82 0.80
N VAL A 94 0.12 18.92 -0.13
CA VAL A 94 0.94 18.63 -1.33
C VAL A 94 0.13 18.85 -2.59
#